data_AF-A0A3S3Z229-F1
#
_entry.id   AF-A0A3S3Z229-F1
#
_cell.length_a   1.000
_cell.length_b   1.000
_cell.length_c   1.000
_cell.angle_alpha   90.00
_cell.angle_beta   90.00
_cell.angle_gamma   90.00
#
_symmetry.space_group_name_H-M   'P 1'
#
loop_
_entity.id
_entity.type
_entity.pdbx_description
1 polymer ?
#
loop_
_entity_poly.entity_id
_entity_poly.type
_entity_poly.pdbx_seq_one_letter_code
_entity_poly.pdbx_strand_id
1 'polypeptide(L)'
;MNPSMVVRAVAARMVSVRRVAQRDEGISLVELVVGILVLGIISALIANLFISSVRAMSVSSATDTNTRMASNGMNQLTRMVRAGTPYPVKNEMVPRPAFVQIAPDSFTMYAYVNLQNSDQKPVKVQYSVERTDLIETTWEAGPPDGDFYNFPPDPTSRRELATSLVPAAETGSPLFTYLDKAGHPIAVPSGGVISTDVLASVSAVSIALTIQGSSTDTRSRVALENTVAIPNLGRTRVIP
;
A
#
# COMPACT_ATOMS: atom_id res chain seq x y z
N MET A 1 1.90 43.16 88.47
CA MET A 1 2.44 42.71 87.17
C MET A 1 3.72 41.94 87.43
N ASN A 2 3.72 40.62 87.19
CA ASN A 2 4.76 39.70 87.66
C ASN A 2 5.69 39.31 86.49
N PRO A 3 6.99 39.68 86.51
CA PRO A 3 7.89 39.57 85.34
C PRO A 3 8.41 38.14 85.05
N SER A 4 7.94 37.11 85.76
CA SER A 4 8.50 35.75 85.68
C SER A 4 7.93 34.84 84.58
N MET A 5 6.85 35.23 83.89
CA MET A 5 6.25 34.40 82.82
C MET A 5 6.83 34.62 81.43
N VAL A 6 7.37 35.80 81.12
CA VAL A 6 7.85 36.12 79.76
C VAL A 6 9.16 35.40 79.43
N VAL A 7 10.03 35.18 80.43
CA VAL A 7 11.35 34.55 80.23
C VAL A 7 11.23 33.06 79.88
N ARG A 8 10.20 32.36 80.36
CA ARG A 8 10.01 30.92 80.08
C ARG A 8 9.46 30.65 78.67
N ALA A 9 8.68 31.57 78.09
CA ALA A 9 8.12 31.40 76.76
C ALA A 9 9.16 31.59 75.63
N VAL A 10 10.15 32.47 75.84
CA VAL A 10 11.22 32.74 74.86
C VAL A 10 12.26 31.62 74.85
N ALA A 11 12.61 31.06 76.02
CA ALA A 11 13.55 29.94 76.12
C ALA A 11 13.01 28.66 75.43
N ALA A 12 11.71 28.36 75.55
CA ALA A 12 11.09 27.22 74.89
C ALA A 12 11.01 27.37 73.36
N ARG A 13 10.87 28.61 72.86
CA ARG A 13 10.85 28.89 71.42
C ARG A 13 12.23 28.80 70.76
N MET A 14 13.30 29.17 71.46
CA MET A 14 14.68 29.06 70.93
C MET A 14 15.22 27.62 70.87
N VAL A 15 14.73 26.70 71.70
CA VAL A 15 15.15 25.28 71.66
C VAL A 15 14.49 24.52 70.49
N SER A 16 13.33 24.98 70.01
CA SER A 16 12.61 24.34 68.89
C SER A 16 13.16 24.71 67.50
N VAL A 17 13.79 25.88 67.35
CA VAL A 17 14.38 26.32 66.06
C VAL A 17 15.73 25.64 65.80
N ARG A 18 16.43 25.21 66.86
CA ARG A 18 17.77 24.61 66.72
C ARG A 18 17.79 23.13 66.31
N ARG A 19 16.64 22.44 66.32
CA ARG A 19 16.52 21.06 65.83
C ARG A 19 16.24 20.96 64.33
N VAL A 20 15.94 22.07 63.66
CA VAL A 20 15.76 22.10 62.20
C VAL A 20 17.11 22.35 61.49
N ALA A 21 18.10 22.90 62.19
CA ALA A 21 19.41 23.26 61.63
C ALA A 21 20.50 22.15 61.72
N GLN A 22 20.14 20.90 62.05
CA GLN A 22 21.09 19.79 62.24
C GLN A 22 20.83 18.57 61.33
N ARG A 23 20.20 18.78 60.18
CA ARG A 23 20.14 17.78 59.09
C ARG A 23 20.70 18.32 57.77
N ASP A 24 21.67 19.22 57.86
CA ASP A 24 22.65 19.38 56.78
C ASP A 24 23.67 18.23 56.91
N GLU A 25 23.19 16.99 56.81
CA GLU A 25 24.05 15.86 56.47
C GLU A 25 24.46 16.13 55.01
N GLY A 26 25.67 16.64 54.84
CA GLY A 26 26.22 16.89 53.51
C GLY A 26 26.11 15.64 52.67
N ILE A 27 25.53 15.78 51.47
CA ILE A 27 25.39 14.71 50.48
C ILE A 27 26.69 13.92 50.44
N SER A 28 26.61 12.64 50.81
CA SER A 28 27.76 11.75 50.76
C SER A 28 28.21 11.62 49.31
N LEU A 29 29.52 11.62 49.07
CA LEU A 29 30.10 11.42 47.72
C LEU A 29 29.53 10.15 47.07
N VAL A 30 29.26 9.12 47.88
CA VAL A 30 28.61 7.87 47.45
C VAL A 30 27.18 8.11 46.98
N GLU A 31 26.42 8.96 47.67
CA GLU A 31 25.03 9.26 47.36
C GLU A 31 24.89 10.02 46.03
N LEU A 32 25.82 10.93 45.75
CA LEU A 32 25.89 11.64 44.47
C LEU A 32 26.25 10.70 43.32
N VAL A 33 27.17 9.75 43.53
CA VAL A 33 27.52 8.73 42.53
C VAL A 33 26.35 7.79 42.24
N VAL A 34 25.67 7.30 43.28
CA VAL A 34 24.47 6.46 43.11
C VAL A 34 23.36 7.24 42.42
N GLY A 35 23.16 8.51 42.75
CA GLY A 35 22.18 9.39 42.11
C GLY A 35 22.42 9.56 40.61
N ILE A 36 23.67 9.82 40.21
CA ILE A 36 24.04 9.92 38.78
C ILE A 36 23.85 8.57 38.08
N LEU A 37 24.22 7.46 38.72
CA LEU A 37 24.09 6.12 38.15
C LEU A 37 22.61 5.74 37.94
N VAL A 38 21.75 6.00 38.93
CA VAL A 38 20.31 5.76 38.84
C VAL A 38 19.67 6.68 37.79
N LEU A 39 20.03 7.97 37.75
CA LEU A 39 19.55 8.90 36.74
C LEU A 39 19.96 8.47 35.33
N GLY A 40 21.19 7.97 35.17
CA GLY A 40 21.69 7.43 33.91
C GLY A 40 20.89 6.21 33.44
N ILE A 41 20.61 5.26 34.34
CA ILE A 41 19.78 4.08 34.04
C ILE A 41 18.36 4.51 33.65
N ILE A 42 17.73 5.39 34.43
CA ILE A 42 16.36 5.87 34.15
C ILE A 42 16.31 6.59 32.81
N SER A 43 17.28 7.47 32.53
CA SER A 43 17.36 8.18 31.25
C SER A 43 17.52 7.22 30.08
N ALA A 44 18.35 6.18 30.22
CA ALA A 44 18.51 5.15 29.19
C ALA A 44 17.22 4.35 28.95
N LEU A 45 16.48 4.01 30.00
CA LEU A 45 15.18 3.33 29.89
C LEU A 45 14.15 4.19 29.15
N ILE A 46 14.06 5.49 29.51
CA ILE A 46 13.15 6.43 28.86
C ILE A 46 13.53 6.62 27.40
N ALA A 47 14.82 6.77 27.09
CA ALA A 47 15.31 6.89 25.71
C ALA A 47 14.94 5.67 24.86
N ASN A 48 15.14 4.45 25.40
CA ASN A 48 14.78 3.22 24.70
C ASN A 48 13.27 3.10 24.48
N LEU A 49 12.45 3.43 25.48
CA LEU A 49 10.99 3.44 25.35
C LEU A 49 10.54 4.43 24.28
N PHE A 50 11.14 5.63 24.26
CA PHE A 50 10.86 6.65 23.25
C PHE A 50 11.22 6.18 21.84
N ILE A 51 12.43 5.64 21.64
CA ILE A 51 12.88 5.11 20.34
C ILE A 51 11.96 3.97 19.87
N SER A 52 11.59 3.06 20.77
CA SER A 52 10.67 1.98 20.46
C SER A 52 9.30 2.50 20.03
N SER A 53 8.79 3.52 20.73
CA SER A 53 7.50 4.15 20.42
C SER A 53 7.53 4.85 19.05
N VAL A 54 8.57 5.64 18.77
CA VAL A 54 8.75 6.30 17.47
C VAL A 54 8.86 5.29 16.34
N ARG A 55 9.59 4.19 16.53
CA ARG A 55 9.71 3.12 15.54
C ARG A 55 8.36 2.44 15.29
N ALA A 56 7.59 2.14 16.34
CA ALA A 56 6.27 1.55 16.22
C ALA A 56 5.30 2.48 15.45
N MET A 57 5.31 3.78 15.76
CA MET A 57 4.52 4.78 15.04
C MET A 57 4.91 4.86 13.56
N SER A 58 6.21 4.84 13.24
CA SER A 58 6.70 4.86 11.86
C SER A 58 6.22 3.65 11.06
N VAL A 59 6.29 2.44 11.63
CA VAL A 59 5.77 1.22 10.99
C VAL A 59 4.26 1.29 10.80
N SER A 60 3.53 1.79 11.80
CA SER A 60 2.07 1.94 11.71
C SER A 60 1.68 2.88 10.59
N SER A 61 2.33 4.05 10.49
CA SER A 61 2.08 5.03 9.42
C SER A 61 2.42 4.49 8.04
N ALA A 62 3.54 3.77 7.91
CA ALA A 62 3.93 3.11 6.66
C ALA A 62 2.90 2.05 6.25
N THR A 63 2.42 1.24 7.20
CA THR A 63 1.42 0.19 6.93
C THR A 63 0.07 0.78 6.50
N ASP A 64 -0.40 1.86 7.12
CA ASP A 64 -1.63 2.56 6.70
C ASP A 64 -1.49 3.12 5.28
N THR A 65 -0.33 3.72 4.97
CA THR A 65 -0.04 4.28 3.64
C THR A 65 -0.02 3.17 2.58
N ASN A 66 0.71 2.08 2.85
CA ASN A 66 0.80 0.93 1.95
C ASN A 66 -0.56 0.25 1.77
N THR A 67 -1.38 0.16 2.82
CA THR A 67 -2.73 -0.40 2.75
C THR A 67 -3.64 0.44 1.85
N ARG A 68 -3.60 1.77 1.98
CA ARG A 68 -4.37 2.67 1.11
C ARG A 68 -3.91 2.59 -0.34
N MET A 69 -2.60 2.58 -0.57
CA MET A 69 -2.02 2.45 -1.90
C MET A 69 -2.38 1.11 -2.55
N ALA A 70 -2.24 0.00 -1.82
CA ALA A 70 -2.60 -1.33 -2.30
C ALA A 70 -4.09 -1.44 -2.60
N SER A 71 -4.94 -0.90 -1.72
CA SER A 71 -6.39 -0.91 -1.91
C SER A 71 -6.81 -0.07 -3.12
N ASN A 72 -6.21 1.11 -3.30
CA ASN A 72 -6.47 1.95 -4.47
C ASN A 72 -6.04 1.26 -5.75
N GLY A 73 -4.80 0.75 -5.81
CA GLY A 73 -4.30 -0.01 -6.97
C GLY A 73 -5.18 -1.21 -7.31
N MET A 74 -5.52 -2.02 -6.31
CA MET A 74 -6.40 -3.19 -6.47
C MET A 74 -7.81 -2.78 -6.95
N ASN A 75 -8.41 -1.73 -6.40
CA ASN A 75 -9.73 -1.24 -6.83
C ASN A 75 -9.70 -0.72 -8.28
N GLN A 76 -8.61 -0.08 -8.71
CA GLN A 76 -8.44 0.35 -10.10
C GLN A 76 -8.32 -0.86 -11.04
N LEU A 77 -7.40 -1.79 -10.74
CA LEU A 77 -7.18 -2.99 -11.54
C LEU A 77 -8.44 -3.85 -11.66
N THR A 78 -9.10 -4.14 -10.52
CA THR A 78 -10.32 -4.96 -10.50
C THR A 78 -11.45 -4.34 -11.30
N ARG A 79 -11.64 -3.01 -11.21
CA ARG A 79 -12.64 -2.29 -11.99
C ARG A 79 -12.34 -2.37 -13.48
N MET A 80 -11.09 -2.18 -13.90
CA MET A 80 -10.73 -2.24 -15.31
C MET A 80 -10.86 -3.66 -15.88
N VAL A 81 -10.37 -4.67 -15.16
CA VAL A 81 -10.48 -6.09 -15.58
C VAL A 81 -11.95 -6.47 -15.74
N ARG A 82 -12.84 -6.10 -14.81
CA ARG A 82 -14.29 -6.38 -14.93
C ARG A 82 -14.92 -5.72 -16.15
N ALA A 83 -14.37 -4.61 -16.60
CA ALA A 83 -14.89 -3.88 -17.74
C ALA A 83 -14.31 -4.31 -19.09
N GLY A 84 -13.45 -5.33 -19.09
CA GLY A 84 -12.91 -5.91 -20.31
C GLY A 84 -14.01 -6.42 -21.22
N THR A 85 -14.02 -5.95 -22.45
CA THR A 85 -15.05 -6.29 -23.43
C THR A 85 -14.38 -6.59 -24.77
N PRO A 86 -14.85 -7.61 -25.52
CA PRO A 86 -14.38 -7.84 -26.87
C PRO A 86 -14.58 -6.60 -27.76
N TYR A 87 -13.66 -6.36 -28.67
CA TYR A 87 -13.59 -5.11 -29.42
C TYR A 87 -13.88 -5.34 -30.92
N PRO A 88 -14.96 -4.77 -31.47
CA PRO A 88 -15.26 -4.88 -32.89
C PRO A 88 -14.30 -4.01 -33.72
N VAL A 89 -13.82 -4.55 -34.85
CA VAL A 89 -12.92 -3.84 -35.78
C VAL A 89 -13.54 -3.83 -37.17
N LYS A 90 -13.40 -2.71 -37.88
CA LYS A 90 -13.90 -2.55 -39.24
C LYS A 90 -13.32 -3.63 -40.15
N ASN A 91 -14.17 -4.25 -40.96
CA ASN A 91 -13.84 -5.35 -41.87
C ASN A 91 -13.42 -6.68 -41.20
N GLU A 92 -13.59 -6.84 -39.89
CA GLU A 92 -13.41 -8.11 -39.19
C GLU A 92 -14.78 -8.69 -38.76
N MET A 93 -15.06 -9.95 -39.12
CA MET A 93 -16.33 -10.61 -38.75
C MET A 93 -16.36 -11.06 -37.28
N VAL A 94 -15.19 -11.32 -36.70
CA VAL A 94 -15.04 -11.77 -35.31
C VAL A 94 -14.44 -10.62 -34.51
N PRO A 95 -15.09 -10.16 -33.42
CA PRO A 95 -14.51 -9.17 -32.54
C PRO A 95 -13.19 -9.64 -31.96
N ARG A 96 -12.24 -8.72 -31.80
CA ARG A 96 -10.98 -9.02 -31.14
C ARG A 96 -11.21 -9.36 -29.67
N PRO A 97 -10.37 -10.21 -29.06
CA PRO A 97 -10.43 -10.48 -27.63
C PRO A 97 -10.33 -9.20 -26.80
N ALA A 98 -10.85 -9.24 -25.58
CA ALA A 98 -10.74 -8.09 -24.66
C ALA A 98 -9.28 -7.76 -24.36
N PHE A 99 -8.41 -8.76 -24.24
CA PHE A 99 -6.97 -8.55 -24.11
C PHE A 99 -6.29 -8.42 -25.47
N VAL A 100 -5.32 -7.52 -25.54
CA VAL A 100 -4.39 -7.34 -26.66
C VAL A 100 -3.07 -8.05 -26.38
N GLN A 101 -2.63 -8.03 -25.12
CA GLN A 101 -1.42 -8.66 -24.65
C GLN A 101 -1.56 -8.98 -23.16
N ILE A 102 -1.01 -10.12 -22.74
CA ILE A 102 -0.93 -10.52 -21.34
C ILE A 102 0.50 -10.92 -20.99
N ALA A 103 0.97 -10.59 -19.80
CA ALA A 103 2.28 -10.92 -19.26
C ALA A 103 2.20 -11.02 -17.72
N PRO A 104 3.16 -11.64 -17.02
CA PRO A 104 3.08 -11.81 -15.57
C PRO A 104 3.07 -10.48 -14.77
N ASP A 105 3.56 -9.40 -15.37
CA ASP A 105 3.72 -8.07 -14.78
C ASP A 105 2.98 -6.96 -15.55
N SER A 106 2.31 -7.30 -16.65
CA SER A 106 1.60 -6.34 -17.47
C SER A 106 0.45 -6.95 -18.26
N PHE A 107 -0.56 -6.15 -18.58
CA PHE A 107 -1.56 -6.51 -19.59
C PHE A 107 -2.04 -5.27 -20.32
N THR A 108 -2.52 -5.48 -21.54
CA THR A 108 -3.19 -4.47 -22.35
C THR A 108 -4.56 -5.00 -22.74
N MET A 109 -5.60 -4.19 -22.56
CA MET A 109 -6.97 -4.59 -22.85
C MET A 109 -7.84 -3.44 -23.38
N TYR A 110 -8.94 -3.80 -24.02
CA TYR A 110 -10.02 -2.90 -24.37
C TYR A 110 -11.11 -2.96 -23.30
N ALA A 111 -11.67 -1.79 -22.98
CA ALA A 111 -12.76 -1.66 -22.03
C ALA A 111 -13.75 -0.58 -22.48
N TYR A 112 -15.03 -0.74 -22.15
CA TYR A 112 -16.06 0.27 -22.39
C TYR A 112 -16.43 0.99 -21.09
N VAL A 113 -15.42 1.40 -20.32
CA VAL A 113 -15.64 2.30 -19.18
C VAL A 113 -15.30 3.70 -19.63
N ASN A 114 -16.31 4.55 -19.73
CA ASN A 114 -16.07 5.97 -19.76
C ASN A 114 -16.35 6.56 -18.38
N LEU A 115 -15.29 7.04 -17.71
CA LEU A 115 -15.35 7.57 -16.34
C LEU A 115 -15.50 9.10 -16.30
N GLN A 116 -15.49 9.76 -17.46
CA GLN A 116 -15.41 11.22 -17.55
C GLN A 116 -16.61 11.83 -18.28
N ASN A 117 -17.20 11.14 -19.26
CA ASN A 117 -18.37 11.61 -20.00
C ASN A 117 -19.33 10.47 -20.33
N SER A 118 -20.60 10.83 -20.59
CA SER A 118 -21.68 9.90 -20.93
C SER A 118 -21.55 9.27 -22.31
N ASP A 119 -20.58 9.72 -23.12
CA ASP A 119 -20.29 9.13 -24.42
C ASP A 119 -19.76 7.71 -24.22
N GLN A 120 -20.43 6.70 -24.79
CA GLN A 120 -19.97 5.31 -24.71
C GLN A 120 -18.81 5.07 -25.69
N LYS A 121 -17.64 5.65 -25.40
CA LYS A 121 -16.41 5.45 -26.17
C LYS A 121 -15.55 4.37 -25.51
N PRO A 122 -15.01 3.42 -26.28
CA PRO A 122 -14.08 2.44 -25.75
C PRO A 122 -12.75 3.10 -25.40
N VAL A 123 -12.06 2.52 -24.43
CA VAL A 123 -10.70 2.87 -24.03
C VAL A 123 -9.81 1.66 -24.17
N LYS A 124 -8.57 1.89 -24.59
CA LYS A 124 -7.51 0.88 -24.51
C LYS A 124 -6.64 1.25 -23.32
N VAL A 125 -6.41 0.29 -22.43
CA VAL A 125 -5.64 0.50 -21.19
C VAL A 125 -4.56 -0.56 -21.09
N GLN A 126 -3.39 -0.13 -20.66
CA GLN A 126 -2.28 -0.98 -20.27
C GLN A 126 -1.98 -0.75 -18.79
N TYR A 127 -1.80 -1.85 -18.07
CA TYR A 127 -1.14 -1.85 -16.77
C TYR A 127 0.20 -2.53 -16.91
N SER A 128 1.25 -1.94 -16.34
CA SER A 128 2.59 -2.51 -16.35
C SER A 128 3.32 -2.17 -15.07
N VAL A 129 4.19 -3.07 -14.62
CA VAL A 129 5.18 -2.77 -13.60
C VAL A 129 6.43 -2.21 -14.27
N GLU A 130 6.82 -1.02 -13.86
CA GLU A 130 8.07 -0.40 -14.28
C GLU A 130 8.96 -0.20 -13.07
N ARG A 131 10.05 -0.98 -12.99
CA ARG A 131 10.89 -1.13 -11.80
C ARG A 131 10.07 -1.67 -10.62
N THR A 132 9.47 -0.80 -9.82
CA THR A 132 8.64 -1.13 -8.64
C THR A 132 7.29 -0.41 -8.67
N ASP A 133 6.97 0.26 -9.77
CA ASP A 133 5.83 1.16 -9.84
C ASP A 133 4.78 0.57 -10.77
N LEU A 134 3.54 0.50 -10.31
CA LEU A 134 2.41 0.08 -11.11
C LEU A 134 1.91 1.28 -11.91
N ILE A 135 2.11 1.23 -13.22
CA ILE A 135 1.74 2.28 -14.16
C ILE A 135 0.48 1.89 -14.92
N GLU A 136 -0.45 2.84 -15.01
CA GLU A 136 -1.57 2.79 -15.95
C GLU A 136 -1.26 3.71 -17.13
N THR A 137 -1.38 3.17 -18.34
CA THR A 137 -1.27 3.93 -19.59
C THR A 137 -2.57 3.75 -20.37
N THR A 138 -3.18 4.85 -20.80
CA THR A 138 -4.49 4.83 -21.47
C THR A 138 -4.42 5.50 -22.84
N TRP A 139 -5.12 4.92 -23.80
CA TRP A 139 -5.39 5.49 -25.11
C TRP A 139 -6.89 5.69 -25.24
N GLU A 140 -7.30 6.95 -25.39
CA GLU A 140 -8.67 7.28 -25.74
C GLU A 140 -8.91 6.96 -27.22
N ALA A 141 -10.10 6.46 -27.51
CA ALA A 141 -10.50 6.24 -28.88
C ALA A 141 -10.61 7.58 -29.64
N GLY A 142 -10.05 7.61 -30.85
CA GLY A 142 -10.26 8.72 -31.78
C GLY A 142 -11.69 8.78 -32.31
N PRO A 143 -11.99 9.73 -33.21
CA PRO A 143 -13.29 9.79 -33.87
C PRO A 143 -13.64 8.45 -34.54
N PRO A 144 -14.88 7.97 -34.44
CA PRO A 144 -15.26 6.70 -35.04
C PRO A 144 -15.27 6.80 -36.58
N ASP A 145 -14.90 5.71 -37.23
CA ASP A 145 -15.06 5.48 -38.67
C ASP A 145 -16.26 4.54 -38.88
N GLY A 146 -17.44 5.13 -39.05
CA GLY A 146 -18.72 4.41 -38.96
C GLY A 146 -19.04 4.06 -37.50
N ASP A 147 -19.31 2.79 -37.23
CA ASP A 147 -19.58 2.28 -35.87
C ASP A 147 -18.31 1.78 -35.14
N PHE A 148 -17.14 1.97 -35.76
CA PHE A 148 -15.87 1.43 -35.26
C PHE A 148 -14.95 2.53 -34.77
N TYR A 149 -14.27 2.28 -33.66
CA TYR A 149 -13.27 3.19 -33.12
C TYR A 149 -11.86 2.82 -33.59
N ASN A 150 -10.93 3.74 -33.46
CA ASN A 150 -9.50 3.49 -33.62
C ASN A 150 -8.74 4.10 -32.47
N PHE A 151 -7.61 3.51 -32.09
CA PHE A 151 -6.74 4.02 -31.02
C PHE A 151 -5.48 4.61 -31.63
N PRO A 152 -5.06 5.82 -31.20
CA PRO A 152 -3.81 6.41 -31.65
C PRO A 152 -2.61 5.56 -31.21
N PRO A 153 -1.44 5.70 -31.87
CA PRO A 153 -0.22 5.01 -31.44
C PRO A 153 0.27 5.53 -30.08
N ASP A 154 0.16 6.84 -29.85
CA ASP A 154 0.63 7.49 -28.64
C ASP A 154 -0.43 7.47 -27.53
N PRO A 155 -0.03 7.22 -26.28
CA PRO A 155 -0.97 7.20 -25.16
C PRO A 155 -1.52 8.59 -24.87
N THR A 156 -2.81 8.63 -24.55
CA THR A 156 -3.50 9.86 -24.14
C THR A 156 -3.15 10.25 -22.71
N SER A 157 -2.98 9.28 -21.82
CA SER A 157 -2.60 9.54 -20.44
C SER A 157 -1.75 8.41 -19.86
N ARG A 158 -0.98 8.79 -18.84
CA ARG A 158 -0.14 7.87 -18.09
C ARG A 158 -0.11 8.31 -16.63
N ARG A 159 -0.37 7.38 -15.72
CA ARG A 159 -0.41 7.65 -14.27
C ARG A 159 0.20 6.51 -13.48
N GLU A 160 0.82 6.86 -12.37
CA GLU A 160 1.29 5.92 -11.36
C GLU A 160 0.14 5.60 -10.39
N LEU A 161 -0.13 4.33 -10.15
CA LEU A 161 -1.19 3.87 -9.24
C LEU A 161 -0.66 3.43 -7.88
N ALA A 162 0.53 2.85 -7.87
CA ALA A 162 1.20 2.36 -6.68
C ALA A 162 2.70 2.33 -6.92
N THR A 163 3.47 2.52 -5.86
CA THR A 163 4.94 2.42 -5.86
C THR A 163 5.40 1.35 -4.91
N SER A 164 6.68 1.00 -5.00
CA SER A 164 7.34 0.06 -4.10
C SER A 164 6.67 -1.33 -4.07
N LEU A 165 6.21 -1.78 -5.23
CA LEU A 165 5.77 -3.15 -5.42
C LEU A 165 6.92 -4.11 -5.14
N VAL A 166 6.61 -5.18 -4.42
CA VAL A 166 7.54 -6.27 -4.19
C VAL A 166 7.63 -7.12 -5.46
N PRO A 167 8.83 -7.34 -6.02
CA PRO A 167 8.99 -8.15 -7.23
C PRO A 167 8.48 -9.58 -7.05
N ALA A 168 7.97 -10.18 -8.14
CA ALA A 168 7.47 -11.55 -8.15
C ALA A 168 8.52 -12.58 -7.68
N ALA A 169 9.80 -12.31 -7.91
CA ALA A 169 10.91 -13.15 -7.45
C ALA A 169 11.00 -13.25 -5.91
N GLU A 170 10.54 -12.22 -5.19
CA GLU A 170 10.52 -12.21 -3.73
C GLU A 170 9.20 -12.72 -3.15
N THR A 171 8.07 -12.49 -3.82
CA THR A 171 6.75 -12.96 -3.36
C THR A 171 6.47 -14.41 -3.75
N GLY A 172 7.19 -14.95 -4.74
CA GLY A 172 6.94 -16.27 -5.32
C GLY A 172 5.70 -16.34 -6.21
N SER A 173 5.01 -15.21 -6.45
CA SER A 173 3.79 -15.14 -7.26
C SER A 173 3.84 -13.93 -8.21
N PRO A 174 3.49 -14.09 -9.49
CA PRO A 174 3.40 -12.97 -10.43
C PRO A 174 2.27 -12.03 -10.05
N LEU A 175 2.38 -10.76 -10.47
CA LEU A 175 1.32 -9.77 -10.23
C LEU A 175 0.02 -10.20 -10.89
N PHE A 176 0.10 -10.75 -12.11
CA PHE A 176 -1.05 -11.22 -12.87
C PHE A 176 -0.92 -12.71 -13.20
N THR A 177 -1.96 -13.47 -12.82
CA THR A 177 -2.17 -14.85 -13.26
C THR A 177 -3.49 -14.93 -14.03
N TYR A 178 -3.45 -15.45 -15.25
CA TYR A 178 -4.62 -15.50 -16.13
C TYR A 178 -5.27 -16.87 -16.03
N LEU A 179 -6.60 -16.90 -15.92
CA LEU A 179 -7.36 -18.12 -15.71
C LEU A 179 -8.35 -18.34 -16.86
N ASP A 180 -8.51 -19.59 -17.26
CA ASP A 180 -9.53 -20.01 -18.22
C ASP A 180 -10.94 -20.09 -17.60
N LYS A 181 -11.94 -20.53 -18.39
CA LYS A 181 -13.32 -20.73 -17.95
C LYS A 181 -13.44 -21.72 -16.78
N ALA A 182 -12.58 -22.73 -16.73
CA ALA A 182 -12.56 -23.76 -15.70
C ALA A 182 -11.78 -23.32 -14.45
N GLY A 183 -11.12 -22.16 -14.49
CA GLY A 183 -10.29 -21.65 -13.41
C GLY A 183 -8.86 -22.18 -13.43
N HIS A 184 -8.43 -22.85 -14.49
CA HIS A 184 -7.04 -23.29 -14.62
C HIS A 184 -6.14 -22.14 -15.05
N PRO A 185 -4.92 -22.05 -14.49
CA PRO A 185 -3.96 -21.05 -14.90
C PRO A 185 -3.49 -21.29 -16.34
N ILE A 186 -3.50 -20.21 -17.12
CA ILE A 186 -2.95 -20.17 -18.48
C ILE A 186 -1.47 -19.84 -18.35
N ALA A 187 -0.61 -20.65 -18.98
CA ALA A 187 0.82 -20.40 -19.00
C ALA A 187 1.14 -19.14 -19.82
N VAL A 188 1.80 -18.17 -19.19
CA VAL A 188 2.21 -16.91 -19.82
C VAL A 188 3.72 -16.77 -19.67
N PRO A 189 4.51 -16.79 -20.77
CA PRO A 189 5.94 -16.57 -20.71
C PRO A 189 6.26 -15.12 -20.33
N SER A 190 7.49 -14.84 -19.92
CA SER A 190 7.92 -13.51 -19.50
C SER A 190 7.78 -12.44 -20.60
N GLY A 191 7.93 -12.81 -21.88
CA GLY A 191 7.69 -11.93 -23.03
C GLY A 191 6.20 -11.66 -23.32
N GLY A 192 5.30 -12.31 -22.59
CA GLY A 192 3.86 -12.23 -22.75
C GLY A 192 3.29 -13.07 -23.90
N VAL A 193 1.97 -13.03 -24.04
CA VAL A 193 1.20 -13.69 -25.10
C VAL A 193 0.43 -12.65 -25.88
N ILE A 194 0.48 -12.76 -27.21
CA ILE A 194 -0.32 -11.94 -28.16
C ILE A 194 -1.22 -12.80 -29.06
N SER A 195 -1.17 -14.14 -28.93
CA SER A 195 -2.01 -15.05 -29.71
C SER A 195 -3.49 -14.84 -29.36
N THR A 196 -4.29 -14.48 -30.35
CA THR A 196 -5.72 -14.15 -30.18
C THR A 196 -6.52 -15.31 -29.59
N ASP A 197 -6.17 -16.56 -29.90
CA ASP A 197 -6.88 -17.74 -29.40
C ASP A 197 -6.67 -17.92 -27.88
N VAL A 198 -5.44 -17.71 -27.42
CA VAL A 198 -5.11 -17.75 -25.99
C VAL A 198 -5.72 -16.55 -25.27
N LEU A 199 -5.63 -15.35 -25.85
CA LEU A 199 -6.23 -14.15 -25.27
C LEU A 199 -7.76 -14.26 -25.18
N ALA A 200 -8.40 -14.92 -26.15
CA ALA A 200 -9.83 -15.21 -26.13
C ALA A 200 -10.22 -16.27 -25.09
N SER A 201 -9.31 -17.11 -24.59
CA SER A 201 -9.61 -18.14 -23.59
C SER A 201 -9.62 -17.59 -22.14
N VAL A 202 -8.92 -16.48 -21.90
CA VAL A 202 -8.87 -15.81 -20.60
C VAL A 202 -10.27 -15.40 -20.15
N SER A 203 -10.67 -15.83 -18.96
CA SER A 203 -11.98 -15.57 -18.37
C SER A 203 -11.90 -14.85 -17.01
N ALA A 204 -10.76 -14.94 -16.33
CA ALA A 204 -10.49 -14.21 -15.10
C ALA A 204 -8.98 -13.89 -14.96
N VAL A 205 -8.68 -12.93 -14.10
CA VAL A 205 -7.30 -12.56 -13.71
C VAL A 205 -7.20 -12.62 -12.20
N SER A 206 -6.28 -13.44 -11.69
CA SER A 206 -5.83 -13.34 -10.29
C SER A 206 -4.75 -12.27 -10.19
N ILE A 207 -4.95 -11.33 -9.29
CA ILE A 207 -4.08 -10.19 -9.07
C ILE A 207 -3.48 -10.34 -7.67
N ALA A 208 -2.15 -10.46 -7.59
CA ALA A 208 -1.42 -10.54 -6.33
C ALA A 208 -0.53 -9.30 -6.16
N LEU A 209 -1.05 -8.28 -5.47
CA LEU A 209 -0.38 -7.01 -5.26
C LEU A 209 0.27 -6.97 -3.88
N THR A 210 1.59 -6.87 -3.84
CA THR A 210 2.34 -6.68 -2.58
C THR A 210 3.10 -5.38 -2.61
N ILE A 211 2.89 -4.52 -1.62
CA ILE A 211 3.55 -3.22 -1.45
C ILE A 211 4.34 -3.21 -0.15
N GLN A 212 5.51 -2.57 -0.14
CA GLN A 212 6.32 -2.38 1.06
C GLN A 212 6.88 -0.96 1.16
N GLY A 213 7.13 -0.49 2.39
CA GLY A 213 7.59 0.89 2.63
C GLY A 213 9.05 1.14 2.21
N SER A 214 9.88 0.10 2.14
CA SER A 214 11.22 0.14 1.54
C SER A 214 11.66 -1.26 1.11
N SER A 215 12.66 -1.35 0.24
CA SER A 215 13.25 -2.62 -0.19
C SER A 215 13.91 -3.44 0.93
N THR A 216 14.17 -2.83 2.08
CA THR A 216 14.85 -3.46 3.21
C THR A 216 13.95 -3.66 4.44
N ASP A 217 12.75 -3.07 4.46
CA ASP A 217 11.83 -3.13 5.59
C ASP A 217 10.52 -3.84 5.26
N THR A 218 10.50 -5.14 5.56
CA THR A 218 9.34 -6.01 5.35
C THR A 218 8.24 -5.84 6.42
N ARG A 219 8.50 -5.10 7.50
CA ARG A 219 7.55 -4.96 8.63
C ARG A 219 6.29 -4.17 8.26
N SER A 220 6.35 -3.38 7.19
CA SER A 220 5.22 -2.61 6.65
C SER A 220 4.63 -3.22 5.37
N ARG A 221 5.00 -4.46 5.05
CA ARG A 221 4.54 -5.16 3.85
C ARG A 221 3.04 -5.43 3.92
N VAL A 222 2.34 -5.08 2.86
CA VAL A 222 0.90 -5.35 2.70
C VAL A 222 0.73 -6.14 1.41
N ALA A 223 0.08 -7.30 1.51
CA ALA A 223 -0.26 -8.15 0.38
C ALA A 223 -1.77 -8.22 0.22
N LEU A 224 -2.27 -7.99 -0.99
CA LEU A 224 -3.66 -8.14 -1.38
C LEU A 224 -3.72 -9.11 -2.56
N GLU A 225 -4.61 -10.10 -2.46
CA GLU A 225 -4.89 -11.02 -3.55
C GLU A 225 -6.37 -10.95 -3.91
N ASN A 226 -6.68 -10.88 -5.20
CA ASN A 226 -8.05 -10.89 -5.67
C ASN A 226 -8.16 -11.54 -7.05
N THR A 227 -9.13 -12.44 -7.21
CA THR A 227 -9.46 -13.03 -8.51
C THR A 227 -10.67 -12.34 -9.12
N VAL A 228 -10.49 -11.78 -10.31
CA VAL A 228 -11.47 -10.94 -10.98
C VAL A 228 -11.95 -11.62 -12.25
N ALA A 229 -13.22 -11.98 -12.30
CA ALA A 229 -13.87 -12.48 -13.52
C ALA A 229 -14.22 -11.33 -14.47
N ILE A 230 -14.30 -11.65 -15.76
CA ILE A 230 -14.61 -10.70 -16.83
C ILE A 230 -16.01 -11.00 -17.38
N PRO A 231 -17.07 -10.36 -16.85
CA PRO A 231 -18.45 -10.71 -17.17
C PRO A 231 -18.84 -10.42 -18.62
N ASN A 232 -18.23 -9.42 -19.25
CA ASN A 232 -18.64 -8.95 -20.59
C ASN A 232 -18.13 -9.85 -21.73
N LEU A 233 -17.50 -10.98 -21.43
CA LEU A 233 -17.04 -11.94 -22.45
C LEU A 233 -18.16 -12.87 -22.96
N GLY A 234 -19.39 -12.73 -22.46
CA GLY A 234 -20.50 -13.63 -22.82
C GLY A 234 -20.30 -15.07 -22.35
N ARG A 235 -19.39 -15.29 -21.39
CA ARG A 235 -19.04 -16.60 -20.84
C ARG A 235 -19.35 -16.63 -19.34
N THR A 236 -20.34 -17.43 -18.95
CA THR A 236 -20.64 -17.68 -17.54
C THR A 236 -19.61 -18.66 -16.97
N ARG A 237 -18.88 -18.26 -15.93
CA ARG A 237 -17.97 -19.12 -15.17
C ARG A 237 -18.78 -20.13 -14.34
N VAL A 238 -18.32 -21.37 -14.28
CA VAL A 238 -18.80 -22.33 -13.27
C VAL A 238 -17.96 -22.09 -12.02
N ILE A 239 -18.56 -21.54 -10.99
CA ILE A 239 -17.91 -21.39 -9.68
C ILE A 239 -18.03 -22.76 -9.00
N PRO A 240 -16.90 -23.42 -8.63
CA PRO A 240 -16.97 -24.63 -7.81
C PRO A 240 -17.48 -24.33 -6.40
#